data_AF-A0A3P7IXM6-F1
#
_entry.id   AF-A0A3P7IXM6-F1
#
_cell.length_a   1.000
_cell.length_b   1.000
_cell.length_c   1.000
_cell.angle_alpha   90.00
_cell.angle_beta   90.00
_cell.angle_gamma   90.00
#
_symmetry.space_group_name_H-M   'P 1'
#
loop_
_entity.id
_entity.type
_entity.pdbx_description
1 polymer ?
#
loop_
_entity_poly.entity_id
_entity_poly.type
_entity_poly.pdbx_seq_one_letter_code
_entity_poly.pdbx_strand_id
1 'polypeptide(L)'
;MKTISSNRDMPLPLKLFELQDVILKDPASDVGARNERRLAAVYYNKTAGFEIVHGFLDRVMRLLDVDPAKDGSGYFIRACDNPTFFPGRCASIIGPGNMTLGVLGRLFLIYFSLPDLLCDFRKSFQDSFHFCTSLGVLHPEVITAFGLTLPCCAIEMNIEYFL
;
A
#
# COMPACT_ATOMS: atom_id res chain seq x y z
N MET A 1 -4.00 9.54 0.72
CA MET A 1 -5.41 9.69 0.27
C MET A 1 -5.96 11.12 0.39
N LYS A 2 -5.66 11.88 1.47
CA LYS A 2 -6.12 13.27 1.62
C LYS A 2 -5.75 14.18 0.44
N THR A 3 -4.54 14.02 -0.11
CA THR A 3 -4.06 14.79 -1.26
C THR A 3 -5.00 14.68 -2.48
N ILE A 4 -5.57 13.50 -2.73
CA ILE A 4 -6.53 13.27 -3.82
C ILE A 4 -7.87 13.93 -3.48
N SER A 5 -8.31 13.79 -2.23
CA SER A 5 -9.56 14.40 -1.74
C SER A 5 -9.56 15.93 -1.90
N SER A 6 -8.44 16.58 -1.58
CA SER A 6 -8.26 18.02 -1.75
C SER A 6 -8.12 18.47 -3.20
N ASN A 7 -7.77 17.57 -4.13
CA ASN A 7 -7.54 17.89 -5.55
C ASN A 7 -8.58 17.24 -6.48
N ARG A 8 -9.80 16.98 -5.99
CA ARG A 8 -10.87 16.33 -6.75
C ARG A 8 -11.33 17.10 -7.99
N ASP A 9 -11.09 18.41 -8.03
CA ASP A 9 -11.50 19.30 -9.12
C ASP A 9 -10.52 19.28 -10.31
N MET A 10 -9.38 18.58 -10.16
CA MET A 10 -8.39 18.42 -11.22
C MET A 10 -8.85 17.40 -12.28
N PRO A 11 -8.41 17.56 -13.55
CA PRO A 11 -8.79 16.66 -14.62
C PRO A 11 -8.27 15.23 -14.37
N LEU A 12 -9.15 14.24 -14.58
CA LEU A 12 -8.82 12.82 -14.47
C LEU A 12 -8.00 12.36 -15.69
N PRO A 13 -7.12 11.35 -15.55
CA PRO A 13 -6.83 10.58 -14.34
C PRO A 13 -5.81 11.26 -13.42
N LEU A 14 -6.02 11.18 -12.09
CA LEU A 14 -5.02 11.60 -11.11
C LEU A 14 -4.04 10.46 -10.86
N LYS A 15 -2.76 10.75 -11.13
CA LYS A 15 -1.64 9.83 -10.94
C LYS A 15 -0.66 10.50 -9.97
N LEU A 16 -0.57 9.95 -8.77
CA LEU A 16 0.31 10.48 -7.72
C LEU A 16 1.21 9.36 -7.22
N PHE A 17 2.46 9.70 -6.94
CA PHE A 17 3.37 8.83 -6.20
C PHE A 17 4.14 9.67 -5.19
N GLU A 18 4.48 9.05 -4.08
CA GLU A 18 5.26 9.64 -3.00
C GLU A 18 6.32 8.63 -2.55
N LEU A 19 7.52 9.13 -2.28
CA LEU A 19 8.61 8.37 -1.71
C LEU A 19 9.08 9.08 -0.45
N GLN A 20 8.66 8.59 0.71
CA GLN A 20 8.90 9.24 1.99
C GLN A 20 9.17 8.21 3.09
N ASP A 21 9.77 8.68 4.17
CA ASP A 21 10.06 7.86 5.33
C ASP A 21 8.83 7.78 6.24
N VAL A 22 8.55 6.57 6.71
CA VAL A 22 7.48 6.26 7.66
C VAL A 22 8.11 5.78 8.96
N ILE A 23 7.72 6.40 10.07
CA ILE A 23 8.21 6.05 11.40
C ILE A 23 7.28 5.00 12.00
N LEU A 24 7.79 3.80 12.23
CA LEU A 24 7.07 2.70 12.86
C LEU A 24 7.53 2.54 14.30
N LYS A 25 6.58 2.24 15.19
CA LYS A 25 6.90 1.90 16.58
C LYS A 25 7.52 0.52 16.63
N ASP A 26 8.71 0.42 17.20
CA ASP A 26 9.43 -0.84 17.36
C ASP A 26 10.04 -0.93 18.77
N PRO A 27 9.53 -1.83 19.64
CA PRO A 27 10.07 -1.99 20.99
C PRO A 27 11.46 -2.63 21.01
N ALA A 28 11.94 -3.21 19.90
CA ALA A 28 13.28 -3.78 19.81
C ALA A 28 14.38 -2.73 19.56
N SER A 29 14.00 -1.55 19.05
CA SER A 29 14.93 -0.44 18.90
C SER A 29 15.17 0.27 20.23
N ASP A 30 16.41 0.70 20.43
CA ASP A 30 16.88 1.58 21.50
C ASP A 30 16.03 2.85 21.69
N VAL A 31 15.57 3.45 20.60
CA VAL A 31 14.71 4.65 20.63
C VAL A 31 13.21 4.34 20.60
N GLY A 32 12.82 3.06 20.50
CA GLY A 32 11.43 2.62 20.46
C GLY A 32 10.71 2.88 19.11
N ALA A 33 11.45 3.31 18.09
CA ALA A 33 10.94 3.66 16.77
C ALA A 33 11.98 3.39 15.69
N ARG A 34 11.52 3.02 14.49
CA ARG A 34 12.37 2.80 13.33
C ARG A 34 11.81 3.52 12.12
N ASN A 35 12.70 4.05 11.29
CA ASN A 35 12.33 4.68 10.03
C ASN A 35 12.34 3.60 8.94
N GLU A 36 11.31 3.58 8.10
CA GLU A 36 11.26 2.78 6.88
C GLU A 36 11.00 3.68 5.69
N ARG A 37 11.78 3.53 4.62
CA ARG A 37 11.53 4.30 3.39
C ARG A 37 10.47 3.62 2.52
N ARG A 38 9.31 4.25 2.37
CA ARG A 38 8.17 3.68 1.63
C ARG A 38 7.88 4.44 0.35
N LEU A 39 7.64 3.67 -0.71
CA LEU A 39 7.11 4.14 -1.97
C LEU A 39 5.62 3.84 -2.00
N ALA A 40 4.79 4.87 -2.12
CA ALA A 40 3.37 4.75 -2.31
C ALA A 40 2.97 5.37 -3.65
N ALA A 41 2.08 4.73 -4.40
CA ALA A 41 1.50 5.31 -5.59
C ALA A 41 0.00 5.03 -5.65
N VAL A 42 -0.73 5.98 -6.22
CA VAL A 42 -2.19 5.94 -6.30
C VAL A 42 -2.65 6.37 -7.69
N TYR A 43 -3.59 5.61 -8.22
CA TYR A 43 -4.28 5.87 -9.47
C TYR A 43 -5.77 6.07 -9.20
N TYR A 44 -6.28 7.27 -9.52
CA TYR A 44 -7.67 7.64 -9.32
C TYR A 44 -8.30 8.05 -10.65
N ASN A 45 -9.29 7.28 -11.09
CA ASN A 45 -9.98 7.45 -12.37
C ASN A 45 -11.37 6.82 -12.33
N LYS A 46 -12.16 6.99 -13.39
CA LYS A 46 -13.46 6.33 -13.58
C LYS A 46 -13.37 4.80 -13.57
N THR A 47 -12.22 4.26 -13.95
CA THR A 47 -11.87 2.84 -13.86
C THR A 47 -10.77 2.63 -12.83
N ALA A 48 -10.75 1.47 -12.16
CA ALA A 48 -9.79 1.22 -11.10
C ALA A 48 -8.32 1.20 -11.58
N GLY A 49 -8.06 0.80 -12.83
CA GLY A 49 -6.72 0.85 -13.42
C GLY A 49 -5.70 -0.02 -12.70
N PHE A 50 -6.09 -1.24 -12.32
CA PHE A 50 -5.19 -2.20 -11.65
C PHE A 50 -3.93 -2.48 -12.49
N GLU A 51 -4.10 -2.59 -13.80
CA GLU A 51 -3.05 -2.77 -14.80
C GLU A 51 -2.03 -1.62 -14.81
N ILE A 52 -2.45 -0.39 -14.50
CA ILE A 52 -1.56 0.78 -14.45
C ILE A 52 -0.66 0.70 -13.23
N VAL A 53 -1.22 0.35 -12.08
CA VAL A 53 -0.48 0.22 -10.82
C VAL A 53 0.43 -1.02 -10.83
N HIS A 54 -0.03 -2.12 -11.45
CA HIS A 54 0.81 -3.28 -11.72
C HIS A 54 1.98 -2.91 -12.65
N GLY A 55 1.73 -2.21 -13.76
CA GLY A 55 2.80 -1.76 -14.65
C GLY A 55 3.78 -0.79 -13.98
N PHE A 56 3.30 0.02 -13.02
CA PHE A 56 4.15 0.87 -12.20
C PHE A 56 5.08 0.03 -11.30
N LEU A 57 4.55 -0.99 -10.62
CA LEU A 57 5.36 -1.95 -9.87
C LEU A 57 6.43 -2.59 -10.76
N ASP A 58 6.04 -3.11 -11.92
CA ASP A 58 6.97 -3.77 -12.84
C ASP A 58 8.10 -2.82 -13.27
N ARG A 59 7.78 -1.53 -13.46
CA ARG A 59 8.78 -0.51 -13.79
C ARG A 59 9.71 -0.23 -12.61
N VAL A 60 9.19 -0.12 -11.39
CA VAL A 60 9.99 0.12 -10.18
C VAL A 60 10.91 -1.07 -9.92
N MET A 61 10.41 -2.30 -9.99
CA MET A 61 11.22 -3.50 -9.76
C MET A 61 12.36 -3.64 -10.78
N ARG A 62 12.10 -3.35 -12.06
CA ARG A 62 13.16 -3.29 -13.08
C ARG A 62 14.20 -2.20 -12.80
N LEU A 63 13.81 -1.07 -12.23
CA LEU A 63 14.77 -0.02 -11.84
C LEU A 63 15.62 -0.43 -10.64
N LEU A 64 15.12 -1.32 -9.80
CA LEU A 64 15.82 -1.93 -8.68
C LEU A 64 16.63 -3.18 -9.08
N ASP A 65 16.73 -3.47 -10.38
CA ASP A 65 17.42 -4.65 -10.92
C ASP A 65 16.85 -5.99 -10.41
N VAL A 66 15.54 -6.01 -10.11
CA VAL A 66 14.82 -7.22 -9.66
C VAL A 66 13.85 -7.67 -10.73
N ASP A 67 14.20 -8.77 -11.39
CA ASP A 67 13.34 -9.39 -12.38
C ASP A 67 12.21 -10.21 -11.73
N PRO A 68 11.07 -10.37 -12.43
CA PRO A 68 9.99 -11.23 -11.96
C PRO A 68 10.42 -12.70 -12.08
N ALA A 69 10.54 -13.41 -10.96
CA ALA A 69 10.89 -14.83 -10.95
C ALA A 69 10.19 -15.58 -9.81
N LYS A 70 9.77 -16.82 -10.10
CA LYS A 70 9.14 -17.73 -9.12
C LYS A 70 10.15 -18.64 -8.41
N ASP A 71 11.38 -18.69 -8.92
CA ASP A 71 12.44 -19.58 -8.44
C ASP A 71 13.19 -19.00 -7.22
N GLY A 72 12.66 -17.94 -6.61
CA GLY A 72 13.22 -17.28 -5.43
C GLY A 72 14.32 -16.25 -5.73
N SER A 73 14.78 -16.14 -6.97
CA SER A 73 15.77 -15.15 -7.42
C SER A 73 15.20 -13.75 -7.65
N GLY A 74 13.88 -13.61 -7.72
CA GLY A 74 13.21 -12.38 -8.11
C GLY A 74 11.92 -12.14 -7.32
N TYR A 75 11.14 -11.15 -7.75
CA TYR A 75 9.86 -10.85 -7.12
C TYR A 75 8.71 -11.60 -7.79
N PHE A 76 7.65 -11.85 -7.02
CA PHE A 76 6.39 -12.33 -7.58
C PHE A 76 5.20 -11.80 -6.78
N ILE A 77 4.04 -11.80 -7.43
CA ILE A 77 2.80 -11.30 -6.87
C ILE A 77 1.96 -12.49 -6.43
N ARG A 78 1.44 -12.44 -5.20
CA ARG A 78 0.56 -13.46 -4.61
C ARG A 78 -0.80 -12.84 -4.32
N ALA A 79 -1.87 -13.46 -4.78
CA ALA A 79 -3.21 -13.04 -4.39
C ALA A 79 -3.37 -13.11 -2.86
N CYS A 80 -3.89 -12.06 -2.27
CA CYS A 80 -4.20 -11.99 -0.84
C CYS A 80 -5.60 -11.40 -0.67
N ASP A 81 -6.19 -11.56 0.51
CA ASP A 81 -7.42 -10.88 0.89
C ASP A 81 -7.12 -9.93 2.04
N ASN A 82 -7.56 -8.68 1.91
CA ASN A 82 -7.41 -7.65 2.94
C ASN A 82 -8.65 -6.75 2.95
N PRO A 83 -9.25 -6.45 4.12
CA PRO A 83 -10.48 -5.66 4.23
C PRO A 83 -10.37 -4.22 3.69
N THR A 84 -9.15 -3.69 3.56
CA THR A 84 -8.90 -2.36 2.99
C THR A 84 -9.12 -2.34 1.47
N PHE A 85 -9.04 -3.51 0.83
CA PHE A 85 -9.12 -3.67 -0.61
C PHE A 85 -10.38 -4.44 -1.01
N PHE A 86 -10.74 -4.32 -2.29
CA PHE A 86 -11.84 -5.07 -2.85
C PHE A 86 -11.45 -6.56 -2.97
N PRO A 87 -12.27 -7.50 -2.48
CA PRO A 87 -11.97 -8.93 -2.49
C PRO A 87 -11.61 -9.44 -3.89
N GLY A 88 -10.55 -10.26 -3.99
CA GLY A 88 -10.06 -10.76 -5.28
C GLY A 88 -9.42 -9.71 -6.20
N ARG A 89 -9.28 -8.45 -5.76
CA ARG A 89 -8.58 -7.37 -6.46
C ARG A 89 -7.44 -6.77 -5.62
N CYS A 90 -6.87 -7.61 -4.75
CA CYS A 90 -5.69 -7.32 -3.96
C CYS A 90 -4.62 -8.40 -4.15
N ALA A 91 -3.38 -7.96 -4.03
CA ALA A 91 -2.22 -8.82 -4.10
C ALA A 91 -1.10 -8.32 -3.20
N SER A 92 -0.34 -9.29 -2.69
CA SER A 92 0.87 -9.11 -1.90
C SER A 92 2.08 -9.29 -2.80
N ILE A 93 3.06 -8.41 -2.64
CA ILE A 93 4.32 -8.48 -3.41
C ILE A 93 5.37 -9.16 -2.52
N ILE A 94 5.93 -10.26 -3.03
CA ILE A 94 6.98 -11.04 -2.38
C ILE A 94 8.29 -10.75 -3.11
N GLY A 95 9.34 -10.43 -2.37
CA GLY A 95 10.68 -10.18 -2.90
C GLY A 95 11.51 -11.46 -3.01
N PRO A 96 12.78 -11.33 -3.45
CA PRO A 96 13.70 -12.45 -3.54
C PRO A 96 13.91 -13.13 -2.17
N GLY A 97 14.18 -14.44 -2.18
CA GLY A 97 14.33 -15.25 -0.96
C GLY A 97 13.02 -15.55 -0.22
N ASN A 98 11.85 -15.43 -0.90
CA ASN A 98 10.52 -15.53 -0.28
C ASN A 98 10.31 -14.53 0.87
N MET A 99 11.11 -13.46 0.91
CA MET A 99 10.92 -12.41 1.89
C MET A 99 9.67 -11.63 1.52
N THR A 100 8.69 -11.67 2.41
CA THR A 100 7.57 -10.75 2.32
C THR A 100 8.15 -9.37 2.61
N LEU A 101 8.06 -8.44 1.65
CA LEU A 101 8.58 -7.06 1.77
C LEU A 101 7.75 -6.21 2.74
N GLY A 102 7.14 -6.86 3.73
CA GLY A 102 6.22 -6.31 4.69
C GLY A 102 6.70 -6.67 6.08
N VAL A 103 7.17 -5.67 6.83
CA VAL A 103 7.52 -5.90 8.23
C VAL A 103 6.26 -5.97 9.08
N LEU A 104 6.21 -6.97 9.93
CA LEU A 104 5.34 -7.03 11.11
C LEU A 104 5.67 -5.86 12.04
N GLY A 105 4.94 -4.76 11.90
CA GLY A 105 5.04 -3.58 12.76
C GLY A 105 3.76 -2.77 12.65
N ARG A 106 3.08 -2.56 13.77
CA ARG A 106 1.74 -1.96 13.90
C ARG A 106 1.57 -0.74 12.99
N LEU A 107 0.55 -0.78 12.14
CA LEU A 107 0.19 0.33 11.25
C LEU A 107 -0.35 1.52 12.06
N PHE A 108 0.56 2.42 12.42
CA PHE A 108 0.29 3.79 12.81
C PHE A 108 0.90 4.56 11.63
N LEU A 109 0.15 5.15 10.69
CA LEU A 109 0.03 6.61 10.66
C LEU A 109 -1.00 7.13 9.63
N ILE A 110 -1.63 6.27 8.81
CA ILE A 110 -2.54 6.76 7.75
C ILE A 110 -3.99 6.93 8.24
N TYR A 111 -4.41 6.20 9.28
CA TYR A 111 -5.78 6.22 9.80
C TYR A 111 -6.03 7.21 10.94
N PHE A 112 -4.98 7.84 11.51
CA PHE A 112 -5.13 8.61 12.75
C PHE A 112 -5.72 10.01 12.58
N SER A 113 -6.09 10.42 11.38
CA SER A 113 -6.66 11.77 11.17
C SER A 113 -8.18 11.81 10.99
N LEU A 114 -8.88 10.67 11.11
CA LEU A 114 -10.34 10.65 11.14
C LEU A 114 -10.78 10.20 12.54
N PRO A 115 -11.10 11.14 13.46
CA PRO A 115 -11.49 10.79 14.82
C PRO A 115 -12.80 9.97 14.89
N ASP A 116 -13.67 10.05 13.88
CA ASP A 116 -15.06 9.57 14.01
C ASP A 116 -15.32 8.15 13.45
N LEU A 117 -14.43 7.59 12.63
CA LEU A 117 -14.61 6.24 12.05
C LEU A 117 -13.82 5.14 12.81
N LEU A 118 -13.20 5.51 13.93
CA LEU A 118 -12.12 4.75 14.59
C LEU A 118 -12.56 3.68 15.58
N CYS A 119 -13.85 3.54 15.92
CA CYS A 119 -14.22 2.56 16.95
C CYS A 119 -14.45 1.14 16.39
N ASP A 120 -15.09 1.03 15.21
CA ASP A 120 -15.41 -0.28 14.62
C ASP A 120 -14.25 -0.86 13.79
N PHE A 121 -13.55 -0.03 13.01
CA PHE A 121 -12.38 -0.48 12.22
C PHE A 121 -11.19 -0.89 13.09
N ARG A 122 -11.06 -0.32 14.31
CA ARG A 122 -9.96 -0.59 15.25
C ARG A 122 -9.98 -2.00 15.82
N LYS A 123 -11.14 -2.69 15.85
CA LYS A 123 -11.25 -4.07 16.32
C LYS A 123 -10.87 -5.10 15.26
N SER A 124 -11.33 -4.96 14.01
CA SER A 124 -10.97 -5.92 12.95
C SER A 124 -9.52 -5.82 12.49
N PHE A 125 -8.89 -4.65 12.63
CA PHE A 125 -7.48 -4.50 12.28
C PHE A 125 -6.55 -5.28 13.20
N GLN A 126 -7.00 -5.68 14.41
CA GLN A 126 -6.15 -6.17 15.48
C GLN A 126 -5.68 -7.63 15.33
N ASP A 127 -6.38 -8.44 14.53
CA ASP A 127 -6.21 -9.90 14.52
C ASP A 127 -5.59 -10.50 13.24
N SER A 128 -5.14 -9.70 12.27
CA SER A 128 -4.48 -10.23 11.05
C SER A 128 -3.42 -9.28 10.51
N PHE A 129 -2.43 -8.95 11.33
CA PHE A 129 -1.37 -8.01 10.96
C PHE A 129 -0.21 -8.69 10.23
N HIS A 130 -0.42 -9.10 8.97
CA HIS A 130 0.66 -9.18 7.99
C HIS A 130 0.55 -7.93 7.11
N PHE A 131 1.31 -6.87 7.40
CA PHE A 131 1.39 -5.73 6.50
C PHE A 131 2.35 -6.06 5.37
N CYS A 132 1.93 -6.99 4.50
CA CYS A 132 2.59 -7.22 3.24
C CYS A 132 2.56 -5.94 2.41
N THR A 133 3.66 -5.63 1.71
CA THR A 133 3.64 -4.72 0.56
C THR A 133 2.41 -5.07 -0.31
N SER A 134 1.43 -4.16 -0.36
CA SER A 134 0.09 -4.44 -0.87
C SER A 134 -0.21 -3.61 -2.09
N LEU A 135 -0.78 -4.25 -3.09
CA LEU A 135 -1.27 -3.65 -4.32
C LEU A 135 -2.74 -4.03 -4.48
N GLY A 136 -3.60 -3.07 -4.81
CA GLY A 136 -5.00 -3.41 -5.08
C GLY A 136 -5.94 -2.24 -5.26
N VAL A 137 -7.17 -2.60 -5.63
CA VAL A 137 -8.29 -1.68 -5.72
C VAL A 137 -8.85 -1.47 -4.32
N LEU A 138 -8.96 -0.21 -3.87
CA LEU A 138 -9.47 0.11 -2.55
C LEU A 138 -10.95 -0.25 -2.41
N HIS A 139 -11.35 -0.67 -1.22
CA HIS A 139 -12.75 -0.95 -0.91
C HIS A 139 -13.59 0.34 -0.99
N PRO A 140 -14.82 0.32 -1.53
CA PRO A 140 -15.68 1.51 -1.64
C PRO A 140 -15.92 2.24 -0.33
N GLU A 141 -15.97 1.53 0.81
CA GLU A 141 -16.10 2.14 2.14
C GLU A 141 -14.91 3.02 2.50
N VAL A 142 -13.70 2.60 2.13
CA VAL A 142 -12.49 3.41 2.35
C VAL A 142 -12.52 4.64 1.45
N ILE A 143 -12.90 4.48 0.19
CA ILE A 143 -12.99 5.57 -0.79
C ILE A 143 -13.99 6.65 -0.31
N THR A 144 -15.18 6.22 0.11
CA THR A 144 -16.23 7.11 0.61
C THR A 144 -15.85 7.79 1.93
N ALA A 145 -15.13 7.10 2.83
CA ALA A 145 -14.61 7.71 4.06
C ALA A 145 -13.62 8.87 3.79
N PHE A 146 -12.92 8.85 2.67
CA PHE A 146 -12.05 9.96 2.23
C PHE A 146 -12.77 11.01 1.35
N GLY A 147 -14.10 10.92 1.21
CA GLY A 147 -14.90 11.85 0.40
C GLY A 147 -14.67 11.72 -1.11
N LEU A 148 -14.20 10.55 -1.56
CA LEU A 148 -13.97 10.23 -2.97
C LEU A 148 -15.17 9.45 -3.53
N THR A 149 -15.41 9.58 -4.84
CA THR A 149 -16.58 8.97 -5.51
C THR A 149 -16.21 7.96 -6.60
N LEU A 150 -14.95 7.99 -7.07
CA LEU A 150 -14.48 7.14 -8.15
C LEU A 150 -13.59 6.00 -7.61
N PRO A 151 -13.47 4.89 -8.34
CA PRO A 151 -12.58 3.81 -7.94
C PRO A 151 -11.11 4.27 -7.90
N CYS A 152 -10.36 3.67 -6.98
CA CYS A 152 -8.99 4.02 -6.71
C CYS A 152 -8.16 2.75 -6.57
N CYS A 153 -7.01 2.68 -7.25
CA CYS A 153 -6.03 1.63 -7.05
C CYS A 153 -4.78 2.22 -6.40
N ALA A 154 -4.23 1.52 -5.42
CA ALA A 154 -3.07 1.95 -4.67
C ALA A 154 -2.05 0.82 -4.56
N ILE A 155 -0.79 1.22 -4.47
CA ILE A 155 0.35 0.36 -4.13
C ILE A 155 1.16 1.03 -3.05
N GLU A 156 1.64 0.23 -2.10
CA GLU A 156 2.59 0.65 -1.09
C GLU A 156 3.65 -0.43 -0.92
N MET A 157 4.92 -0.06 -1.08
CA MET A 157 6.06 -0.95 -0.89
C MET A 157 7.17 -0.30 -0.07
N ASN A 158 7.86 -1.10 0.74
CA ASN A 158 9.10 -0.69 1.37
C ASN A 158 10.25 -0.88 0.37
N ILE A 159 10.99 0.20 0.07
CA ILE A 159 12.12 0.16 -0.87
C ILE A 159 13.47 -0.09 -0.19
N GLU A 160 13.55 0.05 1.12
CA GLU A 160 14.78 -0.12 1.90
C GLU A 160 15.35 -1.54 1.80
N TYR A 161 14.51 -2.52 1.49
CA TYR A 161 14.95 -3.90 1.22
C TYR A 161 15.82 -4.07 -0.04
N PHE A 162 15.82 -3.08 -0.93
CA PHE A 162 16.52 -3.12 -2.21
C PHE A 162 17.66 -2.09 -2.29
N LEU A 163 17.85 -1.29 -1.24
CA LEU A 163 18.94 -0.32 -1.10
C LEU A 163 20.09 -0.92 -0.30
#